data_AF-A0A7J0CVC9-F1
#
_entry.id   AF-A0A7J0CVC9-F1
#
_cell.length_a   1.000
_cell.length_b   1.000
_cell.length_c   1.000
_cell.angle_alpha   90.00
_cell.angle_beta   90.00
_cell.angle_gamma   90.00
#
_symmetry.space_group_name_H-M   'P 1'
#
loop_
_entity.id
_entity.type
_entity.pdbx_description
1 polymer ?
#
loop_
_entity_poly.entity_id
_entity_poly.type
_entity_poly.pdbx_seq_one_letter_code
_entity_poly.pdbx_strand_id
1 'polypeptide(L)'
;MDRDPVGWVRAAAYEYAMSPWHRLRRVHRHPDAPPSEPARRALFEALLDLPPAYRRTLLLYDGVGLDLPETAAETEASTPAAAGRLEVARAAVAERLPELAAAASPAEQSELLQDRLGGLARAEHVPAPSPARTVRTGSEDKARLWTRAAIAFVALLIGATALTLHTAPTHYEQPVSPPNGWGRTAARWAAEADPAGPEAPEGPEGAVGARPGTAGATHPLSPVGPVGPLVSSPVGREQETARARTPCSGVRARAVQACSG
;
A
#
# COMPACT_ATOMS: atom_id res chain seq x y z
N MET A 1 11.97 -23.51 12.08
CA MET A 1 10.67 -24.21 11.91
C MET A 1 9.60 -23.16 12.14
N ASP A 2 8.72 -22.98 11.16
CA ASP A 2 7.79 -21.85 11.05
C ASP A 2 6.80 -21.80 12.24
N ARG A 3 6.45 -20.60 12.69
CA ARG A 3 5.62 -20.37 13.88
C ARG A 3 4.12 -20.41 13.56
N ASP A 4 3.72 -20.26 12.30
CA ASP A 4 2.36 -20.49 11.81
C ASP A 4 2.34 -20.57 10.26
N PRO A 5 2.29 -21.77 9.65
CA PRO A 5 2.28 -21.90 8.20
C PRO A 5 1.02 -21.32 7.56
N VAL A 6 -0.10 -21.28 8.28
CA VAL A 6 -1.38 -20.76 7.76
C VAL A 6 -1.34 -19.23 7.72
N GLY A 7 -0.81 -18.61 8.76
CA GLY A 7 -0.52 -17.17 8.80
C GLY A 7 0.41 -16.74 7.66
N TRP A 8 1.50 -17.49 7.41
CA TRP A 8 2.39 -17.19 6.28
C TRP A 8 1.64 -17.22 4.93
N VAL A 9 0.81 -18.23 4.68
CA VAL A 9 0.04 -18.33 3.43
C VAL A 9 -0.92 -17.14 3.29
N ARG A 10 -1.62 -16.73 4.36
CA ARG A 10 -2.56 -15.61 4.33
C ARG A 10 -1.85 -14.27 4.09
N ALA A 11 -0.72 -14.04 4.76
CA ALA A 11 0.12 -12.87 4.53
C ALA A 11 0.64 -12.83 3.09
N ALA A 12 1.21 -13.94 2.61
CA ALA A 12 1.74 -14.05 1.25
C ALA A 12 0.65 -13.87 0.18
N ALA A 13 -0.55 -14.43 0.39
CA ALA A 13 -1.68 -14.27 -0.52
C ALA A 13 -2.15 -12.81 -0.59
N TYR A 14 -2.19 -12.11 0.55
CA TYR A 14 -2.57 -10.70 0.56
C TYR A 14 -1.52 -9.79 -0.10
N GLU A 15 -0.24 -9.99 0.22
CA GLU A 15 0.86 -9.25 -0.41
C GLU A 15 0.88 -9.48 -1.93
N TYR A 16 0.61 -10.71 -2.35
CA TYR A 16 0.40 -11.03 -3.76
C TYR A 16 -0.80 -10.26 -4.32
N ALA A 17 -1.97 -10.32 -3.71
CA ALA A 17 -3.16 -9.61 -4.20
C ALA A 17 -2.96 -8.07 -4.31
N MET A 18 -2.18 -7.48 -3.40
CA MET A 18 -1.90 -6.03 -3.37
C MET A 18 -0.73 -5.59 -4.25
N SER A 19 0.05 -6.54 -4.78
CA SER A 19 1.28 -6.23 -5.49
C SER A 19 1.04 -5.32 -6.72
N PRO A 20 1.76 -4.18 -6.87
CA PRO A 20 1.53 -3.23 -7.97
C PRO A 20 1.69 -3.83 -9.36
N TRP A 21 2.54 -4.85 -9.48
CA TRP A 21 2.87 -5.55 -10.72
C TRP A 21 1.66 -6.30 -11.31
N HIS A 22 0.63 -6.61 -10.53
CA HIS A 22 -0.63 -7.16 -11.06
C HIS A 22 -1.33 -6.18 -11.99
N ARG A 23 -1.14 -4.86 -11.80
CA ARG A 23 -1.68 -3.83 -12.72
C ARG A 23 -0.97 -3.85 -14.09
N LEU A 24 0.29 -4.30 -14.13
CA LEU A 24 1.10 -4.36 -15.35
C LEU A 24 0.85 -5.64 -16.17
N ARG A 25 0.23 -6.68 -15.58
CA ARG A 25 -0.14 -7.94 -16.24
C ARG A 25 -1.55 -7.88 -16.87
N ARG A 26 -1.78 -6.94 -17.79
CA ARG A 26 -3.08 -6.75 -18.45
C ARG A 26 -3.61 -8.02 -19.15
N VAL A 27 -2.73 -8.85 -19.70
CA VAL A 27 -3.10 -10.06 -20.47
C VAL A 27 -3.75 -11.15 -19.61
N HIS A 28 -3.56 -11.14 -18.28
CA HIS A 28 -4.17 -12.12 -17.36
C HIS A 28 -5.36 -11.53 -16.58
N ARG A 29 -5.85 -10.35 -16.99
CA ARG A 29 -6.97 -9.68 -16.33
C ARG A 29 -8.28 -10.12 -16.97
N HIS A 30 -8.71 -11.34 -16.68
CA HIS A 30 -10.13 -11.67 -16.80
C HIS A 30 -10.74 -11.44 -15.44
N PRO A 31 -11.60 -10.41 -15.26
CA PRO A 31 -12.37 -10.31 -14.02
C PRO A 31 -13.20 -11.59 -13.89
N ASP A 32 -13.10 -12.25 -12.75
CA ASP A 32 -13.90 -13.44 -12.47
C ASP A 32 -15.39 -13.09 -12.59
N ALA A 33 -16.18 -14.04 -13.10
CA ALA A 33 -17.62 -13.82 -13.26
C ALA A 33 -18.25 -13.60 -11.87
N PRO A 34 -19.06 -12.55 -11.68
CA PRO A 34 -19.68 -12.29 -10.38
C PRO A 34 -20.58 -13.47 -9.98
N PRO A 35 -20.75 -13.74 -8.68
CA PRO A 35 -21.61 -14.82 -8.20
C PRO A 35 -22.97 -14.79 -8.90
N SER A 36 -23.46 -15.93 -9.39
CA SER A 36 -24.69 -16.01 -10.18
C SER A 36 -25.94 -15.72 -9.35
N GLU A 37 -25.93 -16.13 -8.08
CA GLU A 37 -27.04 -15.99 -7.13
C GLU A 37 -27.15 -14.56 -6.58
N PRO A 38 -28.34 -13.93 -6.61
CA PRO A 38 -28.50 -12.50 -6.31
C PRO A 38 -28.13 -12.12 -4.87
N ALA A 39 -28.52 -12.93 -3.88
CA ALA A 39 -28.16 -12.69 -2.47
C ALA A 39 -26.64 -12.74 -2.26
N ARG A 40 -25.99 -13.69 -2.95
CA ARG A 40 -24.53 -13.90 -2.90
C ARG A 40 -23.78 -12.76 -3.59
N ARG A 41 -24.31 -12.27 -4.71
CA ARG A 41 -23.81 -11.07 -5.40
C ARG A 41 -23.97 -9.81 -4.55
N ALA A 42 -25.11 -9.63 -3.87
CA ALA A 42 -25.34 -8.49 -2.99
C ALA A 42 -24.33 -8.45 -1.82
N LEU A 43 -24.04 -9.61 -1.21
CA LEU A 43 -23.00 -9.71 -0.19
C LEU A 43 -21.61 -9.38 -0.76
N PHE A 44 -21.28 -9.93 -1.94
CA PHE A 44 -20.00 -9.67 -2.58
C PHE A 44 -19.80 -8.18 -2.91
N GLU A 45 -20.80 -7.52 -3.48
CA GLU A 45 -20.77 -6.08 -3.76
C GLU A 45 -20.69 -5.25 -2.48
N ALA A 46 -21.44 -5.60 -1.44
CA ALA A 46 -21.35 -4.94 -0.14
C ALA A 46 -19.94 -5.01 0.44
N LEU A 47 -19.29 -6.19 0.37
CA LEU A 47 -17.89 -6.34 0.77
C LEU A 47 -16.95 -5.50 -0.09
N LEU A 48 -17.17 -5.41 -1.41
CA LEU A 48 -16.31 -4.62 -2.29
C LEU A 48 -16.43 -3.11 -2.08
N ASP A 49 -17.60 -2.63 -1.65
CA ASP A 49 -17.87 -1.22 -1.31
C ASP A 49 -17.16 -0.79 -0.02
N LEU A 50 -16.85 -1.74 0.88
CA LEU A 50 -16.09 -1.46 2.10
C LEU A 50 -14.65 -1.02 1.77
N PRO A 51 -14.09 -0.02 2.48
CA PRO A 51 -12.69 0.32 2.33
C PRO A 51 -11.79 -0.87 2.70
N PRO A 52 -10.63 -1.06 2.04
CA PRO A 52 -9.84 -2.30 2.13
C PRO A 52 -9.47 -2.75 3.54
N ALA A 53 -9.18 -1.81 4.45
CA ALA A 53 -8.82 -2.13 5.84
C ALA A 53 -9.99 -2.75 6.63
N TYR A 54 -11.22 -2.24 6.43
CA TYR A 54 -12.43 -2.76 7.07
C TYR A 54 -12.80 -4.12 6.49
N ARG A 55 -12.75 -4.24 5.15
CA ARG A 55 -12.97 -5.50 4.45
C ARG A 55 -12.00 -6.59 4.91
N ARG A 56 -10.69 -6.29 4.99
CA ARG A 56 -9.67 -7.25 5.48
C ARG A 56 -9.98 -7.70 6.91
N THR A 57 -10.30 -6.76 7.80
CA THR A 57 -10.60 -7.06 9.21
C THR A 57 -11.82 -7.98 9.33
N LEU A 58 -12.91 -7.66 8.63
CA LEU A 58 -14.14 -8.47 8.62
C LEU A 58 -13.89 -9.85 8.03
N LEU A 59 -13.18 -9.97 6.90
CA LEU A 59 -12.91 -11.27 6.28
C LEU A 59 -11.99 -12.15 7.14
N LEU A 60 -11.04 -11.58 7.88
CA LEU A 60 -10.19 -12.36 8.78
C LEU A 60 -10.96 -12.87 10.00
N TYR A 61 -11.81 -12.04 10.59
CA TYR A 61 -12.59 -12.41 11.77
C TYR A 61 -13.81 -13.28 11.40
N ASP A 62 -14.71 -12.78 10.55
CA ASP A 62 -15.97 -13.44 10.19
C ASP A 62 -15.83 -14.41 9.00
N GLY A 63 -14.80 -14.29 8.15
CA GLY A 63 -14.60 -15.20 7.01
C GLY A 63 -13.65 -16.36 7.30
N VAL A 64 -12.48 -16.05 7.87
CA VAL A 64 -11.44 -17.04 8.23
C VAL A 64 -11.68 -17.60 9.63
N GLY A 65 -12.35 -16.87 10.52
CA GLY A 65 -12.61 -17.31 11.89
C GLY A 65 -11.46 -17.05 12.86
N LEU A 66 -10.56 -16.09 12.56
CA LEU A 66 -9.53 -15.70 13.51
C LEU A 66 -10.12 -15.05 14.75
N ASP A 67 -9.43 -15.18 15.88
CA ASP A 67 -9.78 -14.39 17.04
C ASP A 67 -9.42 -12.90 16.84
N LEU A 68 -9.90 -12.05 17.75
CA LEU A 68 -9.68 -10.61 17.67
C LEU A 68 -8.19 -10.20 17.80
N PRO A 69 -7.39 -10.71 18.76
CA PRO A 69 -5.97 -10.37 18.84
C PRO A 69 -5.14 -10.88 17.65
N GLU A 70 -5.44 -12.06 17.10
CA GLU A 70 -4.81 -12.58 15.88
C GLU A 70 -5.17 -11.72 14.68
N THR A 71 -6.45 -11.34 14.53
CA THR A 71 -6.89 -10.41 13.47
C THR A 71 -6.19 -9.06 13.58
N ALA A 72 -5.99 -8.56 14.80
CA ALA A 72 -5.28 -7.31 15.05
C ALA A 72 -3.81 -7.42 14.64
N ALA A 73 -3.13 -8.50 15.00
CA ALA A 73 -1.76 -8.77 14.57
C ALA A 73 -1.63 -8.84 13.04
N GLU A 74 -2.54 -9.56 12.37
CA GLU A 74 -2.55 -9.71 10.91
C GLU A 74 -2.90 -8.44 10.14
N THR A 75 -3.58 -7.49 10.78
CA THR A 75 -3.93 -6.20 10.18
C THR A 75 -3.00 -5.07 10.62
N GLU A 76 -1.91 -5.41 11.32
CA GLU A 76 -0.95 -4.45 11.91
C GLU A 76 -1.66 -3.36 12.72
N ALA A 77 -2.67 -3.76 13.48
CA ALA A 77 -3.53 -2.88 14.26
C ALA A 77 -3.50 -3.26 15.73
N SER A 78 -3.87 -2.31 16.60
CA SER A 78 -4.17 -2.65 17.98
C SER A 78 -5.51 -3.40 18.06
N THR A 79 -5.67 -4.29 19.04
CA THR A 79 -6.92 -5.02 19.30
C THR A 79 -8.16 -4.11 19.35
N PRO A 80 -8.17 -2.96 20.06
CA PRO A 80 -9.33 -2.06 20.03
C PRO A 80 -9.56 -1.42 18.66
N ALA A 81 -8.51 -1.14 17.88
CA ALA A 81 -8.67 -0.62 16.53
C ALA A 81 -9.29 -1.67 15.58
N ALA A 82 -8.91 -2.95 15.73
CA ALA A 82 -9.53 -4.05 14.99
C ALA A 82 -11.01 -4.22 15.38
N ALA A 83 -11.34 -4.13 16.67
CA ALA A 83 -12.73 -4.19 17.14
C ALA A 83 -13.60 -3.07 16.54
N GLY A 84 -13.13 -1.82 16.63
CA GLY A 84 -13.88 -0.68 16.06
C GLY A 84 -14.03 -0.78 14.54
N ARG A 85 -13.01 -1.29 13.82
CA ARG A 85 -13.13 -1.57 12.38
C ARG A 85 -14.17 -2.65 12.10
N LEU A 86 -14.26 -3.68 12.93
CA LEU A 86 -15.24 -4.75 12.78
C LEU A 86 -16.67 -4.26 13.00
N GLU A 87 -16.91 -3.44 14.02
CA GLU A 87 -18.22 -2.82 14.28
C GLU A 87 -18.68 -1.97 13.09
N VAL A 88 -17.81 -1.09 12.59
CA VAL A 88 -18.10 -0.25 11.41
C VAL A 88 -18.34 -1.10 10.16
N ALA A 89 -17.53 -2.15 9.95
CA ALA A 89 -17.67 -3.04 8.82
C ALA A 89 -19.01 -3.80 8.84
N ARG A 90 -19.40 -4.35 9.99
CA ARG A 90 -20.67 -5.06 10.15
C ARG A 90 -21.87 -4.14 9.98
N ALA A 91 -21.81 -2.91 10.50
CA ALA A 91 -22.86 -1.92 10.28
C ALA A 91 -23.03 -1.61 8.78
N ALA A 92 -21.93 -1.35 8.06
CA ALA A 92 -21.97 -1.07 6.63
C ALA A 92 -22.51 -2.26 5.80
N VAL A 93 -22.17 -3.50 6.15
CA VAL A 93 -22.72 -4.69 5.49
C VAL A 93 -24.20 -4.88 5.83
N ALA A 94 -24.62 -4.64 7.08
CA ALA A 94 -26.01 -4.77 7.51
C ALA A 94 -26.95 -3.76 6.81
N GLU A 95 -26.48 -2.56 6.46
CA GLU A 95 -27.25 -1.60 5.65
C GLU A 95 -27.62 -2.14 4.26
N ARG A 96 -26.78 -3.02 3.71
CA ARG A 96 -26.97 -3.63 2.39
C ARG A 96 -27.70 -4.98 2.47
N LEU A 97 -27.67 -5.64 3.62
CA LEU A 97 -28.25 -6.97 3.84
C LEU A 97 -29.19 -6.97 5.07
N PRO A 98 -30.51 -6.81 4.86
CA PRO A 98 -31.50 -6.73 5.94
C PRO A 98 -31.52 -7.97 6.85
N GLU A 99 -31.16 -9.13 6.31
CA GLU A 99 -31.08 -10.40 7.07
C GLU A 99 -30.02 -10.34 8.17
N LEU A 100 -28.92 -9.59 7.97
CA LEU A 100 -27.90 -9.37 8.99
C LEU A 100 -28.31 -8.30 10.00
N ALA A 101 -29.07 -7.30 9.56
CA ALA A 101 -29.61 -6.26 10.44
C ALA A 101 -30.67 -6.81 11.41
N ALA A 102 -31.31 -7.93 11.06
CA ALA A 102 -32.33 -8.58 11.89
C ALA A 102 -31.75 -9.45 13.03
N ALA A 103 -30.43 -9.70 13.04
CA ALA A 103 -29.78 -10.46 14.11
C ALA A 103 -29.87 -9.72 15.46
N ALA A 104 -30.20 -10.45 16.53
CA ALA A 104 -30.42 -9.84 17.85
C ALA A 104 -29.11 -9.61 18.62
N SER A 105 -28.04 -10.33 18.27
CA SER A 105 -26.72 -10.17 18.89
C SER A 105 -25.56 -10.12 17.87
N PRO A 106 -24.41 -9.52 18.24
CA PRO A 106 -23.21 -9.55 17.40
C PRO A 106 -22.67 -10.96 17.12
N ALA A 107 -22.93 -11.92 18.01
CA ALA A 107 -22.53 -13.32 17.84
C ALA A 107 -23.38 -14.01 16.77
N GLU A 108 -24.71 -13.85 16.82
CA GLU A 108 -25.63 -14.34 15.79
C GLU A 108 -25.32 -13.70 14.42
N GLN A 109 -25.02 -12.40 14.40
CA GLN A 109 -24.61 -11.71 13.19
C GLN A 109 -23.31 -12.29 12.60
N SER A 110 -22.35 -12.64 13.46
CA SER A 110 -21.09 -13.28 13.04
C SER A 110 -21.32 -14.68 12.48
N GLU A 111 -22.18 -15.49 13.10
CA GLU A 111 -22.51 -16.84 12.63
C GLU A 111 -23.22 -16.80 11.26
N LEU A 112 -24.18 -15.88 11.09
CA LEU A 112 -24.83 -15.64 9.79
C LEU A 112 -23.83 -15.16 8.72
N LEU A 113 -22.89 -14.28 9.09
CA LEU A 113 -21.81 -13.85 8.20
C LEU A 113 -20.91 -15.01 7.80
N GLN A 114 -20.50 -15.85 8.75
CA GLN A 114 -19.68 -17.03 8.51
C GLN A 114 -20.37 -18.00 7.55
N ASP A 115 -21.66 -18.28 7.76
CA ASP A 115 -22.43 -19.16 6.86
C ASP A 115 -22.48 -18.59 5.43
N ARG A 116 -22.79 -17.30 5.30
CA ARG A 116 -22.91 -16.65 3.99
C ARG A 116 -21.56 -16.50 3.27
N LEU A 117 -20.50 -16.17 4.00
CA LEU A 117 -19.13 -16.15 3.47
C LEU A 117 -18.65 -17.55 3.08
N GLY A 118 -18.99 -18.57 3.86
CA GLY A 118 -18.76 -19.96 3.49
C GLY A 118 -19.54 -20.37 2.25
N GLY A 119 -20.79 -19.90 2.11
CA GLY A 119 -21.60 -20.08 0.90
C GLY A 119 -20.98 -19.43 -0.34
N LEU A 120 -20.41 -18.23 -0.19
CA LEU A 120 -19.60 -17.54 -1.21
C LEU A 120 -18.40 -18.40 -1.62
N ALA A 121 -17.58 -18.82 -0.66
CA ALA A 121 -16.36 -19.56 -0.91
C ALA A 121 -16.60 -20.90 -1.62
N ARG A 122 -17.70 -21.60 -1.32
CA ARG A 122 -18.05 -22.87 -1.98
C ARG A 122 -18.62 -22.68 -3.39
N ALA A 123 -19.24 -21.52 -3.65
CA ALA A 123 -19.80 -21.20 -4.96
C ALA A 123 -18.72 -20.86 -5.98
N GLU A 124 -17.60 -20.34 -5.50
CA GLU A 124 -16.45 -20.01 -6.32
C GLU A 124 -15.66 -21.28 -6.64
N HIS A 125 -15.60 -21.63 -7.92
CA HIS A 125 -14.84 -22.79 -8.36
C HIS A 125 -13.36 -22.43 -8.37
N VAL A 126 -12.70 -22.56 -7.22
CA VAL A 126 -11.23 -22.47 -7.14
C VAL A 126 -10.65 -23.70 -7.84
N PRO A 127 -9.91 -23.54 -8.95
CA PRO A 127 -9.27 -24.67 -9.61
C PRO A 127 -8.37 -25.40 -8.60
N ALA A 128 -8.44 -26.73 -8.58
CA ALA A 128 -7.59 -27.53 -7.71
C ALA A 128 -6.12 -27.09 -7.91
N PRO A 129 -5.37 -26.80 -6.83
CA PRO A 129 -4.02 -26.30 -6.95
C PRO A 129 -3.18 -27.32 -7.74
N SER A 130 -2.42 -26.82 -8.70
CA SER A 130 -1.50 -27.67 -9.45
C SER A 130 -0.54 -28.40 -8.49
N PRO A 131 -0.20 -29.68 -8.76
CA PRO A 131 0.70 -30.44 -7.88
C PRO A 131 1.98 -29.67 -7.57
N ALA A 132 2.46 -29.72 -6.33
CA ALA A 132 3.63 -28.94 -5.89
C ALA A 132 4.87 -29.11 -6.79
N ARG A 133 5.04 -30.29 -7.39
CA ARG A 133 6.13 -30.58 -8.33
C ARG A 133 6.00 -29.79 -9.64
N THR A 134 4.80 -29.67 -10.21
CA THR A 134 4.60 -28.94 -11.48
C THR A 134 4.77 -27.44 -11.28
N VAL A 135 4.32 -26.91 -10.14
CA VAL A 135 4.53 -25.51 -9.76
C VAL A 135 6.02 -25.24 -9.57
N ARG A 136 6.75 -26.10 -8.85
CA ARG A 136 8.20 -25.94 -8.62
C ARG A 136 8.98 -25.96 -9.94
N THR A 137 8.82 -27.00 -10.74
CA THR A 137 9.53 -27.14 -12.02
C THR A 137 9.21 -26.00 -12.98
N GLY A 138 7.93 -25.65 -13.14
CA GLY A 138 7.54 -24.51 -13.98
C GLY A 138 8.10 -23.17 -13.49
N SER A 139 8.17 -22.95 -12.17
CA SER A 139 8.77 -21.75 -11.59
C SER A 139 10.28 -21.67 -11.83
N GLU A 140 10.98 -22.80 -11.71
CA GLU A 140 12.42 -22.87 -11.96
C GLU A 140 12.77 -22.62 -13.42
N ASP A 141 12.00 -23.21 -14.35
CA ASP A 141 12.24 -23.04 -15.79
C ASP A 141 11.98 -21.61 -16.23
N LYS A 142 10.91 -20.99 -15.71
CA LYS A 142 10.61 -19.59 -15.96
C LYS A 142 11.67 -18.67 -15.36
N ALA A 143 12.13 -18.95 -14.14
CA ALA A 143 13.24 -18.21 -13.53
C ALA A 143 14.50 -18.30 -14.40
N ARG A 144 14.88 -19.50 -14.84
CA ARG A 144 16.03 -19.72 -15.75
C ARG A 144 15.86 -18.96 -17.07
N LEU A 145 14.66 -18.93 -17.65
CA LEU A 145 14.39 -18.18 -18.88
C LEU A 145 14.58 -16.68 -18.68
N TRP A 146 14.04 -16.11 -17.60
CA TRP A 146 14.20 -14.68 -17.30
C TRP A 146 15.65 -14.33 -16.97
N THR A 147 16.39 -15.19 -16.27
CA THR A 147 17.83 -15.00 -16.03
C THR A 147 18.59 -14.97 -17.35
N ARG A 148 18.33 -15.91 -18.27
CA ARG A 148 18.96 -15.93 -19.60
C ARG A 148 18.60 -14.70 -20.42
N ALA A 149 17.34 -14.28 -20.41
CA ALA A 149 16.89 -13.07 -21.09
C ALA A 149 17.57 -11.81 -20.55
N ALA A 150 17.73 -11.70 -19.23
CA ALA A 150 18.44 -10.59 -18.60
C ALA A 150 19.93 -10.58 -18.97
N ILE A 151 20.60 -11.75 -18.95
CA ILE A 151 22.00 -11.88 -19.38
C ILE A 151 22.15 -11.46 -20.85
N ALA A 152 21.29 -11.96 -21.73
CA ALA A 152 21.31 -11.61 -23.15
C ALA A 152 21.07 -10.11 -23.38
N PHE A 153 20.15 -9.50 -22.61
CA PHE A 153 19.88 -8.06 -22.67
C PHE A 153 21.09 -7.23 -22.23
N VAL A 154 21.76 -7.61 -21.13
CA VAL A 154 22.99 -6.95 -20.67
C VAL A 154 24.11 -7.10 -21.71
N ALA A 155 24.28 -8.29 -22.29
CA ALA A 155 25.25 -8.52 -23.36
C ALA A 155 24.97 -7.65 -24.60
N LEU A 156 23.69 -7.52 -24.98
CA LEU A 156 23.26 -6.64 -26.07
C LEU A 156 23.59 -5.17 -25.77
N LEU A 157 23.33 -4.69 -24.55
CA LEU A 157 23.67 -3.33 -24.15
C LEU A 157 25.18 -3.06 -24.21
N ILE A 158 26.00 -4.01 -23.74
CA ILE A 158 27.46 -3.90 -23.82
C ILE A 158 27.91 -3.85 -25.29
N GLY A 159 27.37 -4.74 -26.14
CA GLY A 159 27.67 -4.76 -27.57
C GLY A 159 27.26 -3.48 -28.28
N ALA A 160 26.07 -2.96 -27.99
CA ALA A 160 25.59 -1.68 -28.51
C ALA A 160 26.48 -0.52 -28.06
N THR A 161 26.88 -0.49 -26.78
CA THR A 161 27.80 0.53 -26.24
C THR A 161 29.16 0.48 -26.95
N ALA A 162 29.73 -0.72 -27.11
CA ALA A 162 30.99 -0.90 -27.84
C ALA A 162 30.89 -0.46 -29.30
N LEU A 163 29.76 -0.77 -29.96
CA LEU A 163 29.49 -0.33 -31.32
C LEU A 163 29.40 1.20 -31.40
N THR A 164 28.67 1.85 -30.47
CA THR A 164 28.59 3.32 -30.45
C THR A 164 29.95 3.98 -30.25
N LEU A 165 30.82 3.40 -29.41
CA LEU A 165 32.19 3.87 -29.24
C LEU A 165 33.04 3.66 -30.50
N HIS A 166 32.80 2.58 -31.24
CA HIS A 166 33.51 2.29 -32.48
C HIS A 166 33.08 3.19 -33.63
N THR A 167 31.79 3.54 -33.72
CA THR A 167 31.23 4.37 -34.78
C THR A 167 31.18 5.86 -34.43
N ALA A 168 31.59 6.25 -33.21
CA ALA A 168 31.63 7.64 -32.81
C ALA A 168 32.65 8.40 -33.67
N PRO A 169 32.25 9.50 -34.34
CA PRO A 169 33.18 10.38 -35.04
C PRO A 169 34.19 10.92 -34.04
N THR A 170 35.49 10.69 -34.28
CA THR A 170 36.58 11.04 -33.36
C THR A 170 36.87 12.53 -33.25
N HIS A 171 36.10 13.37 -33.95
CA HIS A 171 36.21 14.83 -33.90
C HIS A 171 34.83 15.43 -33.64
N TYR A 172 34.73 16.15 -32.53
CA TYR A 172 33.65 17.08 -32.28
C TYR A 172 34.01 18.40 -32.98
N GLU A 173 33.41 18.67 -34.14
CA GLU A 173 33.42 20.03 -34.68
C GLU A 173 32.48 20.87 -33.82
N GLN A 174 33.05 21.77 -33.02
CA GLN A 174 32.29 22.73 -32.25
C GLN A 174 31.49 23.60 -33.23
N PRO A 175 30.15 23.57 -33.19
CA PRO A 175 29.35 24.45 -34.04
C PRO A 175 29.75 25.89 -33.73
N VAL A 176 30.25 26.60 -34.73
CA VAL A 176 30.56 28.02 -34.60
C VAL A 176 29.22 28.71 -34.34
N SER A 177 28.96 29.07 -33.08
CA SER A 177 27.74 29.79 -32.73
C SER A 177 27.69 31.07 -33.57
N PRO A 178 26.61 31.32 -34.33
CA PRO A 178 26.44 32.61 -34.98
C PRO A 178 26.54 33.70 -33.90
N PRO A 179 27.17 34.85 -34.17
CA PRO A 179 27.33 35.91 -33.18
C PRO A 179 25.95 36.29 -32.66
N ASN A 180 25.63 35.79 -31.47
CA ASN A 180 24.36 36.02 -30.85
C ASN A 180 24.36 37.47 -30.36
N GLY A 181 23.31 38.22 -30.70
CA GLY A 181 23.22 39.67 -30.46
C GLY A 181 23.34 40.10 -28.99
N TRP A 182 23.47 39.16 -28.06
CA TRP A 182 23.73 39.38 -26.64
C TRP A 182 25.12 39.97 -26.35
N GLY A 183 26.10 39.80 -27.25
CA GLY A 183 27.38 40.51 -27.15
C GLY A 183 27.24 42.03 -27.31
N ARG A 184 26.31 42.49 -28.16
CA ARG A 184 25.98 43.92 -28.31
C ARG A 184 25.20 44.47 -27.14
N THR A 185 24.36 43.66 -26.48
CA THR A 185 23.65 44.13 -25.28
C THR A 185 24.61 44.21 -24.10
N ALA A 186 25.53 43.25 -23.92
CA ALA A 186 26.56 43.35 -22.87
C ALA A 186 27.45 44.59 -23.04
N ALA A 187 27.85 44.91 -24.28
CA ALA A 187 28.57 46.16 -24.57
C ALA A 187 27.71 47.43 -24.36
N ARG A 188 26.41 47.37 -24.62
CA ARG A 188 25.48 48.46 -24.31
C ARG A 188 25.30 48.67 -22.81
N TRP A 189 25.17 47.60 -22.02
CA TRP A 189 25.09 47.68 -20.56
C TRP A 189 26.40 48.16 -19.92
N ALA A 190 27.55 47.90 -20.56
CA ALA A 190 28.84 48.44 -20.15
C ALA A 190 29.04 49.93 -20.56
N ALA A 191 28.39 50.39 -21.63
CA ALA A 191 28.41 51.79 -22.05
C ALA A 191 27.37 52.66 -21.31
N GLU A 192 26.32 52.05 -20.77
CA GLU A 192 25.30 52.68 -19.89
C GLU A 192 25.72 52.70 -18.41
N ALA A 193 26.95 52.29 -18.09
CA ALA A 193 27.53 52.47 -16.77
C ALA A 193 28.21 53.86 -16.71
N ASP A 194 27.48 54.85 -16.18
CA ASP A 194 28.00 56.18 -15.87
C ASP A 194 29.08 56.10 -14.77
N PRO A 195 30.30 56.62 -15.00
CA PRO A 195 31.39 56.62 -14.01
C PRO A 195 31.19 57.74 -12.98
N ALA A 196 30.30 57.54 -12.01
CA ALA A 196 30.11 58.51 -10.92
C ALA A 196 29.80 57.87 -9.55
N GLY A 197 30.73 57.03 -9.06
CA GLY A 197 31.03 56.79 -7.63
C GLY A 197 29.91 56.34 -6.66
N PRO A 198 30.20 56.11 -5.37
CA PRO A 198 31.46 56.35 -4.66
C PRO A 198 32.14 55.07 -4.12
N GLU A 199 33.38 55.29 -3.70
CA GLU A 199 34.37 54.38 -3.14
C GLU A 199 33.86 53.42 -2.06
N ALA A 200 34.43 52.21 -2.06
CA ALA A 200 34.48 51.35 -0.90
C ALA A 200 35.85 50.62 -0.84
N PRO A 201 36.36 50.33 0.37
CA PRO A 201 37.78 50.50 0.71
C PRO A 201 38.67 49.28 0.48
N GLU A 202 39.97 49.56 0.44
CA GLU A 202 41.07 48.59 0.45
C GLU A 202 41.07 47.71 1.72
N GLY A 203 41.39 46.43 1.53
CA GLY A 203 41.73 45.49 2.59
C GLY A 203 42.57 44.33 2.01
N PRO A 204 43.76 44.04 2.55
CA PRO A 204 44.69 43.09 1.95
C PRO A 204 44.70 41.71 2.63
N GLU A 205 45.42 40.79 1.98
CA GLU A 205 46.00 39.54 2.50
C GLU A 205 45.09 38.30 2.63
N GLY A 206 45.52 37.23 1.95
CA GLY A 206 44.88 35.92 2.04
C GLY A 206 45.43 34.87 1.06
N ALA A 207 46.73 34.64 1.15
CA ALA A 207 47.43 33.37 0.91
C ALA A 207 46.78 32.27 0.03
N VAL A 208 47.49 31.96 -1.07
CA VAL A 208 48.14 30.66 -1.32
C VAL A 208 47.28 29.40 -1.28
N GLY A 209 47.28 28.67 -2.39
CA GLY A 209 47.45 27.21 -2.35
C GLY A 209 46.51 26.38 -3.21
N ALA A 210 47.12 25.69 -4.17
CA ALA A 210 46.80 24.33 -4.61
C ALA A 210 45.69 24.09 -5.65
N ARG A 211 46.21 23.76 -6.85
CA ARG A 211 45.82 22.82 -7.91
C ARG A 211 44.67 21.82 -7.71
N PRO A 212 44.10 21.31 -8.84
CA PRO A 212 42.87 20.53 -8.86
C PRO A 212 43.12 19.04 -8.58
N GLY A 213 42.28 18.47 -7.72
CA GLY A 213 42.16 17.04 -7.48
C GLY A 213 40.79 16.53 -7.88
N THR A 214 40.79 15.55 -8.77
CA THR A 214 39.69 14.71 -9.26
C THR A 214 38.75 14.17 -8.18
N ALA A 215 37.44 14.31 -8.39
CA ALA A 215 36.34 13.38 -8.06
C ALA A 215 35.04 14.10 -8.47
N GLY A 216 34.19 13.56 -9.35
CA GLY A 216 33.44 12.34 -9.07
C GLY A 216 32.30 12.65 -8.10
N ALA A 217 31.21 13.24 -8.58
CA ALA A 217 29.96 13.33 -7.82
C ALA A 217 28.75 13.36 -8.76
N THR A 218 28.21 12.17 -8.95
CA THR A 218 26.80 11.88 -9.23
C THR A 218 25.86 12.80 -8.45
N HIS A 219 24.92 13.43 -9.15
CA HIS A 219 23.76 14.09 -8.56
C HIS A 219 22.87 13.08 -7.81
N PRO A 220 22.51 13.32 -6.54
CA PRO A 220 21.34 12.69 -5.94
C PRO A 220 20.08 13.49 -6.28
N LEU A 221 19.09 12.82 -6.85
CA LEU A 221 17.72 13.33 -6.98
C LEU A 221 17.06 13.36 -5.60
N SER A 222 16.54 14.52 -5.21
CA SER A 222 15.72 14.74 -4.03
C SER A 222 14.38 13.99 -4.08
N PRO A 223 13.86 13.51 -2.94
CA PRO A 223 12.50 12.98 -2.88
C PRO A 223 11.46 14.10 -2.74
N VAL A 224 10.43 14.02 -3.58
CA VAL A 224 9.19 14.81 -3.52
C VAL A 224 8.36 14.32 -2.33
N GLY A 225 8.12 15.20 -1.35
CA GLY A 225 7.20 14.94 -0.25
C GLY A 225 5.74 15.08 -0.66
N PRO A 226 4.78 14.35 -0.05
CA PRO A 226 3.37 14.54 -0.33
C PRO A 226 2.78 15.71 0.46
N VAL A 227 2.02 16.53 -0.26
CA VAL A 227 1.12 17.59 0.23
C VAL A 227 -0.10 16.92 0.87
N GLY A 228 -0.44 17.33 2.11
CA GLY A 228 -1.62 16.84 2.84
C GLY A 228 -2.96 17.36 2.31
N PRO A 229 -4.07 17.05 3.00
CA PRO A 229 -4.84 18.16 3.56
C PRO A 229 -5.14 17.99 5.06
N LEU A 230 -4.89 19.09 5.77
CA LEU A 230 -5.42 19.38 7.10
C LEU A 230 -6.94 19.59 6.98
N VAL A 231 -7.73 18.84 7.75
CA VAL A 231 -9.04 19.32 8.19
C VAL A 231 -9.04 19.33 9.72
N SER A 232 -8.99 20.55 10.27
CA SER A 232 -9.34 20.82 11.66
C SER A 232 -10.86 20.87 11.77
N SER A 233 -11.41 20.26 12.82
CA SER A 233 -12.66 20.73 13.41
C SER A 233 -12.52 20.75 14.93
N PRO A 234 -13.04 21.80 15.61
CA PRO A 234 -12.89 21.98 17.04
C PRO A 234 -14.08 21.37 17.77
N VAL A 235 -13.84 20.63 18.84
CA VAL A 235 -14.82 20.50 19.93
C VAL A 235 -14.05 20.50 21.24
N GLY A 236 -14.03 21.65 21.88
CA GLY A 236 -13.97 21.72 23.33
C GLY A 236 -15.35 21.45 23.90
N ARG A 237 -15.43 20.55 24.89
CA ARG A 237 -16.32 20.74 26.03
C ARG A 237 -15.87 19.86 27.19
N GLU A 238 -15.45 20.54 28.26
CA GLU A 238 -15.61 20.09 29.64
C GLU A 238 -17.00 19.47 29.84
N GLN A 239 -17.08 18.34 30.56
CA GLN A 239 -17.97 18.21 31.71
C GLN A 239 -17.40 17.19 32.69
N GLU A 240 -16.86 17.76 33.76
CA GLU A 240 -16.85 17.25 35.12
C GLU A 240 -18.22 16.65 35.51
N THR A 241 -18.24 15.40 35.98
CA THR A 241 -19.12 14.97 37.08
C THR A 241 -18.53 13.76 37.79
N ALA A 242 -17.94 14.02 38.94
CA ALA A 242 -17.84 13.04 40.00
C ALA A 242 -19.23 12.74 40.56
N ARG A 243 -19.61 11.45 40.66
CA ARG A 243 -20.40 10.97 41.81
C ARG A 243 -20.30 9.46 41.99
N ALA A 244 -19.77 9.11 43.15
CA ALA A 244 -19.76 7.80 43.75
C ALA A 244 -21.17 7.16 43.83
N ARG A 245 -21.22 5.82 43.76
CA ARG A 245 -21.73 4.90 44.80
C ARG A 245 -21.96 3.49 44.24
N THR A 246 -21.12 2.54 44.64
CA THR A 246 -21.56 1.18 44.99
C THR A 246 -22.27 1.28 46.36
N PRO A 247 -23.31 0.48 46.68
CA PRO A 247 -23.09 -0.88 47.16
C PRO A 247 -24.16 -1.94 46.81
N CYS A 248 -23.72 -3.20 46.89
CA CYS A 248 -24.39 -4.44 47.27
C CYS A 248 -25.93 -4.51 47.44
N SER A 249 -26.56 -5.45 46.73
CA SER A 249 -27.41 -6.54 47.25
C SER A 249 -27.99 -7.30 46.03
N GLY A 250 -28.30 -8.59 46.03
CA GLY A 250 -28.29 -9.60 47.07
C GLY A 250 -28.44 -10.99 46.43
N VAL A 251 -27.85 -11.95 47.11
CA VAL A 251 -28.03 -13.39 46.97
C VAL A 251 -29.51 -13.76 47.13
N ARG A 252 -30.05 -14.63 46.27
CA ARG A 252 -30.76 -15.85 46.72
C ARG A 252 -30.98 -16.88 45.62
N ALA A 253 -30.71 -18.12 46.02
CA ALA A 253 -30.74 -19.35 45.27
C ALA A 253 -32.15 -19.97 45.16
N ARG A 254 -32.23 -20.92 44.21
CA ARG A 254 -33.00 -22.19 44.21
C ARG A 254 -34.52 -22.14 44.39
N ALA A 255 -35.23 -22.79 43.45
CA ALA A 255 -35.72 -24.16 43.67
C ALA A 255 -36.13 -24.85 42.36
N VAL A 256 -35.63 -26.06 42.20
CA VAL A 256 -36.13 -27.13 41.34
C VAL A 256 -37.39 -27.69 41.99
N GLN A 257 -38.46 -27.94 41.23
CA GLN A 257 -39.37 -29.04 41.57
C GLN A 257 -40.08 -29.57 40.31
N ALA A 258 -39.72 -30.79 39.95
CA ALA A 258 -40.54 -31.68 39.15
C ALA A 258 -41.76 -32.14 39.98
N CYS A 259 -42.92 -32.26 39.34
CA CYS A 259 -43.95 -33.23 39.71
C CYS A 259 -44.75 -33.60 38.46
N SER A 260 -44.80 -34.89 38.24
CA SER A 260 -45.49 -35.63 37.19
C SER A 260 -47.01 -35.46 37.24
N GLY A 261 -47.63 -35.57 36.07
CA GLY A 261 -49.04 -35.88 35.83
C GLY A 261 -49.13 -36.68 34.55
#